data_AF-A0A8X9A3R1-F1
#
_entry.id   AF-A0A8X9A3R1-F1
#
_cell.length_a   1.000
_cell.length_b   1.000
_cell.length_c   1.000
_cell.angle_alpha   90.00
_cell.angle_beta   90.00
_cell.angle_gamma   90.00
#
_symmetry.space_group_name_H-M   'P 1'
#
loop_
_entity.id
_entity.type
_entity.pdbx_description
1 polymer ?
#
loop_
_entity_poly.entity_id
_entity_poly.type
_entity_poly.pdbx_seq_one_letter_code
_entity_poly.pdbx_strand_id
1 'polypeptide(L)'
;MAGGLGSSPQWCRRGLYAIAQAESLRYKLLGGLAVRRACYGVLRFVMENGAKGCEVIVKGKLRAQRANQGVLGIKVKIMLDWDPKGKLGPVTPLPDIVIIHPPKEEEAFRPALAPAEVEVEV
;
A
#
# COMPACT_ATOMS: atom_id res chain seq x y z
N MET A 1 9.47 23.32 -18.43
CA MET A 1 10.26 22.08 -18.34
C MET A 1 10.49 21.75 -16.87
N ALA A 2 9.67 20.90 -16.26
CA ALA A 2 9.89 20.37 -14.90
C ALA A 2 9.64 18.86 -14.95
N GLY A 3 10.52 18.16 -15.68
CA GLY A 3 10.50 16.72 -15.81
C GLY A 3 11.40 16.07 -14.77
N GLY A 4 10.86 15.08 -14.06
CA GLY A 4 11.64 13.89 -13.71
C GLY A 4 12.39 13.89 -12.38
N LEU A 5 11.80 14.31 -11.25
CA LEU A 5 12.20 13.78 -9.94
C LEU A 5 11.52 12.43 -9.70
N GLY A 6 11.91 11.45 -10.51
CA GLY A 6 11.53 10.05 -10.33
C GLY A 6 12.30 9.43 -9.18
N SER A 7 11.56 9.02 -8.15
CA SER A 7 11.99 8.34 -6.92
C SER A 7 12.61 9.23 -5.83
N SER A 8 11.74 9.78 -5.00
CA SER A 8 12.10 10.13 -3.63
C SER A 8 12.83 8.94 -2.96
N PRO A 9 13.81 9.22 -2.09
CA PRO A 9 14.74 8.20 -1.66
C PRO A 9 14.00 7.14 -0.82
N GLN A 10 14.18 5.87 -1.21
CA GLN A 10 13.49 4.65 -0.72
C GLN A 10 13.70 4.34 0.77
N TRP A 11 14.48 5.14 1.48
CA TRP A 11 14.84 4.88 2.87
C TRP A 11 13.71 5.33 3.81
N CYS A 12 13.17 4.33 4.50
CA CYS A 12 12.56 4.49 5.83
C CYS A 12 11.13 5.06 5.90
N ARG A 13 10.17 4.49 5.15
CA ARG A 13 8.75 4.56 5.58
C ARG A 13 8.52 3.70 6.84
N ARG A 14 9.03 4.14 7.99
CA ARG A 14 8.80 3.52 9.33
C ARG A 14 7.31 3.29 9.63
N GLY A 15 6.43 4.04 8.97
CA GLY A 15 4.98 3.89 9.05
C GLY A 15 4.44 2.53 8.58
N LEU A 16 5.12 1.85 7.65
CA LEU A 16 4.61 0.61 7.04
C LEU A 16 5.14 -0.67 7.70
N TYR A 17 6.07 -0.55 8.66
CA TYR A 17 6.64 -1.70 9.36
C TYR A 17 5.86 -2.03 10.63
N ALA A 18 5.30 -3.24 10.69
CA ALA A 18 4.48 -3.70 11.81
C ALA A 18 5.22 -3.66 13.16
N ILE A 19 6.52 -3.99 13.17
CA ILE A 19 7.36 -3.99 14.38
C ILE A 19 7.51 -2.56 14.93
N ALA A 20 7.85 -1.59 14.08
CA ALA A 20 7.98 -0.19 14.48
C ALA A 20 6.66 0.39 15.03
N GLN A 21 5.53 0.01 14.44
CA GLN A 21 4.22 0.43 14.93
C GLN A 21 3.84 -0.24 16.25
N ALA A 22 4.21 -1.51 16.46
CA ALA A 22 4.03 -2.20 17.73
C ALA A 22 4.87 -1.56 18.85
N GLU A 23 6.12 -1.19 18.56
CA GLU A 23 6.98 -0.45 19.49
C GLU A 23 6.42 0.94 19.80
N SER A 24 5.97 1.68 18.78
CA SER A 24 5.32 2.99 18.98
C SER A 24 4.09 2.87 19.88
N LEU A 25 3.26 1.84 19.68
CA LEU A 25 2.08 1.59 20.50
C LEU A 25 2.47 1.24 21.94
N ARG A 26 3.51 0.42 22.15
CA ARG A 26 4.07 0.10 23.46
C ARG A 26 4.48 1.37 24.21
N TYR A 27 5.23 2.27 23.59
CA TYR A 27 5.66 3.52 24.23
C TYR A 27 4.49 4.44 24.54
N LYS A 28 3.49 4.56 23.66
CA LYS A 28 2.28 5.37 23.91
C LYS A 28 1.48 4.83 25.10
N LEU A 29 1.35 3.52 25.23
CA LEU A 29 0.61 2.87 26.31
C LEU A 29 1.36 2.94 27.64
N LEU A 30 2.68 2.73 27.65
CA LEU A 30 3.52 2.93 28.85
C LEU A 30 3.57 4.41 29.27
N GLY A 31 3.50 5.34 28.32
CA GLY A 31 3.42 6.78 28.57
C GLY A 31 2.06 7.27 29.11
N GLY A 32 1.14 6.35 29.45
CA GLY A 32 -0.14 6.68 30.07
C GLY A 32 -1.21 7.23 29.11
N LEU A 33 -1.00 7.18 27.79
CA LEU A 33 -2.07 7.53 26.85
C LEU A 33 -3.21 6.51 26.93
N ALA A 34 -4.44 7.00 26.89
CA ALA A 34 -5.62 6.15 26.81
C ALA A 34 -5.55 5.21 25.59
N VAL A 35 -5.87 3.93 25.78
CA VAL A 35 -5.71 2.86 24.77
C VAL A 35 -6.36 3.22 23.44
N ARG A 36 -7.60 3.75 23.47
CA ARG A 36 -8.33 4.17 22.26
C ARG A 36 -7.57 5.26 21.50
N ARG A 37 -7.07 6.27 22.21
CA ARG A 37 -6.31 7.38 21.61
C ARG A 37 -5.00 6.89 20.99
N ALA A 38 -4.29 6.01 21.69
CA ALA A 38 -3.03 5.43 21.20
C ALA A 38 -3.25 4.60 19.91
N CYS A 39 -4.27 3.73 19.90
CA CYS A 39 -4.59 2.87 18.75
C CYS A 39 -5.04 3.69 17.54
N TYR A 40 -5.97 4.65 17.71
CA TYR A 40 -6.40 5.50 16.60
C TYR A 40 -5.27 6.36 16.04
N GLY A 41 -4.36 6.85 16.89
CA GLY A 41 -3.19 7.61 16.43
C GLY A 41 -2.24 6.76 15.57
N VAL A 42 -2.00 5.50 15.94
CA VAL A 42 -1.21 4.57 15.11
C VAL A 42 -1.94 4.20 13.83
N LEU A 43 -3.23 3.87 13.90
CA LEU A 43 -4.03 3.48 12.74
C LEU A 43 -4.07 4.60 11.70
N ARG A 44 -4.32 5.84 12.13
CA ARG A 44 -4.29 7.03 11.26
C ARG A 44 -2.91 7.24 10.64
N PHE A 45 -1.84 7.18 11.44
CA PHE A 45 -0.48 7.35 10.95
C PHE A 45 -0.12 6.31 9.88
N VAL A 46 -0.49 5.04 10.09
CA VAL A 46 -0.23 3.96 9.13
C VAL A 46 -0.98 4.18 7.81
N MET A 47 -2.25 4.58 7.88
CA MET A 47 -3.06 4.89 6.69
C MET A 47 -2.53 6.11 5.93
N GLU A 48 -2.12 7.19 6.62
CA GLU A 48 -1.49 8.37 6.00
C GLU A 48 -0.17 8.04 5.27
N ASN A 49 0.52 6.97 5.69
CA ASN A 49 1.74 6.50 5.04
C ASN A 49 1.49 5.62 3.80
N GLY A 50 0.23 5.38 3.41
CA GLY A 50 -0.15 4.62 2.22
C GLY A 50 -0.24 3.11 2.45
N ALA A 51 -0.79 2.69 3.59
CA ALA A 51 -1.21 1.30 3.78
C ALA A 51 -2.66 1.12 3.31
N LYS A 52 -2.95 -0.02 2.67
CA LYS A 52 -4.32 -0.41 2.28
C LYS A 52 -5.25 -0.54 3.48
N GLY A 53 -4.70 -1.02 4.59
CA GLY A 53 -5.43 -1.25 5.83
C GLY A 53 -4.51 -1.59 6.99
N CYS A 54 -5.01 -1.41 8.21
CA CYS A 54 -4.28 -1.73 9.44
C CYS A 54 -5.24 -2.28 10.49
N GLU A 55 -4.83 -3.35 11.18
CA GLU A 55 -5.56 -3.94 12.29
C GLU A 55 -4.66 -3.87 13.53
N VAL A 56 -5.16 -3.23 14.59
CA VAL A 56 -4.48 -3.15 15.89
C VAL A 56 -5.31 -3.88 16.93
N ILE A 57 -4.74 -4.91 17.53
CA ILE A 57 -5.36 -5.69 18.59
C ILE A 57 -4.55 -5.51 19.87
N VAL A 58 -5.23 -5.07 20.93
CA VAL A 58 -4.67 -4.98 22.28
C VAL A 58 -5.37 -6.01 23.15
N LYS A 59 -4.62 -7.00 23.62
CA LYS A 59 -5.07 -8.06 24.52
C LYS A 59 -4.56 -7.81 25.93
N GLY A 60 -5.37 -8.13 26.93
CA GLY A 60 -5.00 -8.04 28.34
C GLY A 60 -5.95 -7.15 29.13
N LYS A 61 -5.48 -6.68 30.30
CA LYS A 61 -6.31 -5.90 31.24
C LYS A 61 -6.26 -4.42 30.87
N LEU A 62 -7.35 -3.91 30.29
CA LEU A 62 -7.45 -2.56 29.74
C LEU A 62 -7.84 -1.47 30.76
N ARG A 63 -8.47 -1.85 31.87
CA ARG A 63 -8.94 -0.96 32.94
C ARG A 63 -8.68 -1.63 34.30
N ALA A 64 -7.56 -1.32 34.96
CA ALA A 64 -7.31 -1.62 36.38
C ALA A 64 -5.89 -1.20 36.84
N GLN A 65 -5.72 -1.09 38.17
CA GLN A 65 -4.45 -0.88 38.90
C GLN A 65 -3.27 -1.77 38.46
N ARG A 66 -3.53 -2.97 37.89
CA ARG A 66 -2.49 -3.90 37.40
C ARG A 66 -2.00 -3.62 35.98
N ALA A 67 -2.50 -2.60 35.28
CA ALA A 67 -1.92 -2.20 33.99
C ALA A 67 -0.43 -1.77 34.14
N ASN A 68 -0.04 -1.32 35.34
CA ASN A 68 1.35 -0.99 35.68
C ASN A 68 2.23 -2.22 35.98
N GLN A 69 1.66 -3.43 36.09
CA GLN A 69 2.38 -4.64 36.54
C GLN A 69 2.09 -5.91 35.71
N GLY A 70 1.11 -5.87 34.80
CA GLY A 70 0.70 -7.02 33.98
C GLY A 70 1.26 -6.96 32.56
N VAL A 71 1.29 -8.12 31.90
CA VAL A 71 1.66 -8.22 30.48
C VAL A 71 0.49 -7.77 29.60
N LEU A 72 0.73 -6.82 28.71
CA LEU A 72 -0.21 -6.41 27.67
C LEU A 72 0.24 -7.00 26.33
N GLY A 73 -0.63 -7.76 25.68
CA GLY A 73 -0.37 -8.32 24.36
C GLY A 73 -0.75 -7.32 23.27
N ILE A 74 0.20 -6.93 22.43
CA ILE A 74 -0.05 -6.04 21.29
C ILE A 74 0.17 -6.83 20.00
N LYS A 75 -0.80 -6.78 19.09
CA LYS A 75 -0.67 -7.32 17.73
C LYS A 75 -1.05 -6.24 16.73
N VAL A 76 -0.14 -5.96 15.82
CA VAL A 76 -0.35 -5.02 14.71
C VAL A 76 -0.23 -5.79 13.41
N LYS A 77 -1.23 -5.68 12.53
CA LYS A 77 -1.18 -6.17 11.16
C LYS A 77 -1.32 -4.99 10.22
N ILE A 78 -0.43 -4.88 9.23
CA ILE A 78 -0.47 -3.83 8.22
C ILE A 78 -0.65 -4.52 6.87
N MET A 79 -1.70 -4.15 6.14
CA MET A 79 -1.93 -4.59 4.76
C MET A 79 -1.25 -3.58 3.84
N LEU A 80 -0.25 -4.06 3.10
CA LEU A 80 0.49 -3.26 2.14
C LEU A 80 -0.26 -3.27 0.81
N ASP A 81 -0.11 -2.19 0.04
CA ASP A 81 -0.64 -2.15 -1.33
C ASP A 81 0.19 -3.03 -2.27
N TRP A 82 -0.47 -3.57 -3.29
CA TRP A 82 0.19 -4.32 -4.36
C TRP A 82 1.09 -3.37 -5.16
N ASP A 83 2.37 -3.75 -5.32
CA ASP A 83 3.34 -2.98 -6.10
C ASP A 83 4.02 -3.90 -7.12
N PRO A 84 3.83 -3.69 -8.44
CA PRO A 84 4.48 -4.50 -9.47
C PRO A 84 6.00 -4.39 -9.47
N LYS A 85 6.58 -3.38 -8.80
CA LYS A 85 8.04 -3.21 -8.63
C LYS A 85 8.60 -3.93 -7.41
N GLY A 86 7.75 -4.48 -6.53
CA GLY A 86 8.18 -5.30 -5.39
C GLY A 86 9.01 -4.60 -4.32
N LYS A 87 8.98 -3.26 -4.24
CA LYS A 87 9.82 -2.53 -3.28
C LYS A 87 9.22 -2.46 -1.89
N LEU A 88 7.90 -2.33 -1.83
CA LEU A 88 7.16 -2.04 -0.58
C LEU A 88 6.09 -3.07 -0.28
N GLY A 89 5.48 -3.66 -1.30
CA GLY A 89 4.36 -4.56 -1.17
C GLY A 89 4.59 -5.91 -1.86
N PRO A 90 3.63 -6.82 -1.74
CA PRO A 90 3.68 -8.07 -2.49
C PRO A 90 3.72 -7.78 -3.99
N VAL A 91 4.56 -8.55 -4.70
CA VAL A 91 4.74 -8.45 -6.16
C VAL A 91 3.52 -9.00 -6.91
N THR A 92 2.84 -9.98 -6.33
CA THR A 92 1.66 -10.62 -6.91
C THR A 92 0.38 -9.93 -6.44
N PRO A 93 -0.57 -9.62 -7.34
CA PRO A 93 -1.85 -9.06 -6.96
C PRO A 93 -2.65 -10.07 -6.14
N LEU A 94 -3.70 -9.57 -5.49
CA LEU A 94 -4.68 -10.45 -4.85
C LEU A 94 -5.29 -11.38 -5.91
N PRO A 95 -5.52 -12.66 -5.58
CA PRO A 95 -5.97 -13.67 -6.53
C PRO A 95 -7.34 -13.35 -7.14
N ASP A 96 -8.16 -12.57 -6.44
CA ASP A 96 -9.51 -12.19 -6.88
C ASP A 96 -9.52 -10.98 -7.83
N ILE A 97 -8.38 -10.31 -8.05
CA ILE A 97 -8.27 -9.14 -8.93
C ILE A 97 -7.99 -9.62 -10.35
N VAL A 98 -9.03 -9.68 -11.19
CA VAL A 98 -8.92 -9.96 -12.62
C VAL A 98 -8.70 -8.64 -13.37
N ILE A 99 -7.54 -8.48 -14.00
CA ILE A 99 -7.24 -7.33 -14.86
C ILE A 99 -7.61 -7.73 -16.30
N ILE A 100 -8.76 -7.24 -16.77
CA ILE A 100 -9.14 -7.37 -18.18
C ILE A 100 -8.36 -6.32 -18.95
N HIS A 101 -7.32 -6.74 -19.66
CA HIS A 101 -6.62 -5.85 -20.58
C HIS A 101 -7.56 -5.54 -21.75
N PRO A 102 -7.91 -4.26 -22.00
CA PRO A 102 -8.68 -3.93 -23.20
C PRO A 102 -7.90 -4.40 -24.42
N PRO A 103 -8.58 -4.93 -25.45
CA PRO A 103 -7.91 -5.37 -26.67
C PRO A 103 -7.09 -4.20 -27.20
N LYS A 104 -5.82 -4.46 -27.48
CA LYS A 104 -4.96 -3.47 -28.12
C LYS A 104 -5.57 -3.19 -29.50
N GLU A 105 -5.82 -1.93 -29.82
CA GLU A 105 -6.21 -1.54 -31.17
C GLU A 105 -5.05 -1.94 -32.09
N GLU A 106 -5.18 -3.08 -32.76
CA GLU A 106 -4.41 -3.35 -33.97
C GLU A 106 -4.87 -2.32 -34.98
N GLU A 107 -3.91 -1.52 -35.46
CA GLU A 107 -4.09 -0.71 -36.65
C GLU A 107 -4.82 -1.57 -37.66
N ALA A 108 -6.02 -1.11 -38.06
CA ALA A 108 -6.81 -1.71 -39.11
C ALA A 108 -5.87 -2.25 -40.17
N PHE A 109 -5.89 -3.58 -40.37
CA PHE A 109 -5.25 -4.24 -41.50
C PHE A 109 -5.64 -3.41 -42.72
N ARG A 110 -4.75 -2.52 -43.16
CA ARG A 110 -4.88 -1.83 -44.44
C ARG A 110 -4.62 -2.96 -45.41
N PRO A 111 -5.62 -3.49 -46.13
CA PRO A 111 -5.29 -4.35 -47.25
C PRO A 111 -4.40 -3.49 -48.16
N ALA A 112 -3.13 -3.86 -48.28
CA ALA A 112 -2.31 -3.38 -49.36
C ALA A 112 -3.01 -3.86 -50.63
N LEU A 113 -3.76 -2.99 -51.32
CA LEU A 113 -4.07 -3.03 -52.75
C LEU A 113 -5.14 -1.98 -53.06
N ALA A 114 -4.70 -0.80 -53.53
CA ALA A 114 -5.34 -0.20 -54.69
C ALA A 114 -4.31 -0.35 -55.82
N PRO A 115 -4.59 -1.11 -56.89
CA PRO A 115 -3.72 -1.08 -58.06
C PRO A 115 -3.72 0.35 -58.59
N ALA A 116 -2.52 0.92 -58.79
CA ALA A 116 -2.37 2.20 -59.45
C ALA A 116 -3.08 2.14 -60.81
N GLU A 117 -4.06 3.01 -61.01
CA GLU A 117 -4.62 3.25 -62.33
C GLU A 117 -3.47 3.67 -63.24
N VAL A 118 -3.13 2.78 -64.17
CA VAL A 118 -2.23 3.06 -65.28
C VAL A 118 -3.08 3.78 -66.32
N GLU A 119 -3.13 5.11 -66.23
CA GLU A 119 -3.56 5.93 -67.37
C GLU A 119 -2.36 6.07 -68.31
N VAL A 120 -2.33 5.21 -69.32
CA VAL A 120 -1.61 5.42 -70.56
C VAL A 120 -2.67 5.84 -71.57
N GLU A 121 -2.68 7.11 -72.00
CA GLU A 121 -3.21 7.49 -73.31
C GLU A 121 -2.38 8.63 -73.94
N VAL A 122 -1.66 8.23 -74.99
CA VAL A 122 -1.32 8.89 -76.27
C VAL A 122 -0.58 10.23 -76.26
#